data_AF-A0A1D8K7I1-F1
#
_entry.id   AF-A0A1D8K7I1-F1
#
_cell.length_a   1.000
_cell.length_b   1.000
_cell.length_c   1.000
_cell.angle_alpha   90.00
_cell.angle_beta   90.00
_cell.angle_gamma   90.00
#
_symmetry.space_group_name_H-M   'P 1'
#
loop_
_entity.id
_entity.type
_entity.pdbx_description
1 polymer ?
#
loop_
_entity_poly.entity_id
_entity_poly.type
_entity_poly.pdbx_seq_one_letter_code
_entity_poly.pdbx_strand_id
1 'polypeptide(L)' 'MGGLDIKSWAETGWTPALSLKFGVRYSGPDPAERQLSLLLEAYNGYSPNGQFYKFKTNYLGVGAYLGF' A
#
# COMPACT_ATOMS: atom_id res chain seq x y z
N MET A 1 -1.47 -6.15 -10.38
CA MET A 1 -2.50 -5.86 -9.36
C MET A 1 -2.27 -4.45 -8.86
N GLY A 2 -3.32 -3.65 -8.66
CA GLY A 2 -3.16 -2.29 -8.14
C GLY A 2 -4.48 -1.80 -7.59
N GLY A 3 -4.43 -0.77 -6.75
CA GLY A 3 -5.60 -0.21 -6.12
C GLY A 3 -5.32 1.21 -5.65
N LEU A 4 -6.31 2.08 -5.86
CA LEU A 4 -6.39 3.40 -5.24
C LEU A 4 -7.49 3.34 -4.19
N ASP A 5 -7.18 3.81 -2.99
CA ASP A 5 -8.09 3.87 -1.86
C ASP A 5 -8.10 5.29 -1.31
N ILE A 6 -9.30 5.83 -1.13
CA ILE A 6 -9.53 7.17 -0.59
C ILE A 6 -10.42 7.01 0.63
N LYS A 7 -9.94 7.46 1.78
CA LYS A 7 -10.67 7.36 3.04
C LYS A 7 -10.76 8.72 3.72
N SER A 8 -11.93 9.03 4.27
CA SER A 8 -12.15 10.25 5.07
C SER A 8 -12.95 9.88 6.32
N TRP A 9 -12.57 10.48 7.45
CA TRP A 9 -13.09 10.13 8.78
C TRP A 9 -13.49 11.41 9.50
N ALA A 10 -14.59 11.37 10.26
CA ALA A 10 -15.04 12.51 11.05
C ALA A 10 -14.01 12.93 12.12
N GLU A 11 -13.28 11.96 12.68
CA GLU A 11 -12.24 12.16 13.71
C GLU A 11 -11.03 12.99 13.21
N THR A 12 -10.77 13.00 11.90
CA THR A 12 -9.73 13.81 11.25
C THR A 12 -10.26 15.11 10.65
N GLY A 13 -11.48 15.52 11.02
CA GLY A 13 -12.13 16.70 10.46
C GLY A 13 -12.45 16.55 8.97
N TRP A 14 -12.75 15.32 8.53
CA TRP A 14 -13.02 14.98 7.13
C TRP A 14 -11.83 15.15 6.18
N THR A 15 -10.60 15.20 6.70
CA THR A 15 -9.41 15.29 5.85
C THR A 15 -9.24 13.99 5.05
N PRO A 16 -9.22 14.03 3.71
CA PRO A 16 -9.07 12.85 2.89
C PRO A 16 -7.65 12.28 2.98
N ALA A 17 -7.56 10.95 3.17
CA ALA A 17 -6.35 10.16 3.08
C ALA A 17 -6.36 9.38 1.77
N LEU A 18 -5.23 9.41 1.06
CA LEU A 18 -5.01 8.73 -0.21
C LEU A 18 -4.02 7.59 -0.01
N SER A 19 -4.37 6.39 -0.48
CA SER A 19 -3.51 5.23 -0.51
C SER A 19 -3.47 4.69 -1.94
N LEU A 20 -2.30 4.68 -2.55
CA LEU A 20 -2.07 4.09 -3.86
C LEU A 20 -1.16 2.88 -3.70
N LYS A 21 -1.60 1.74 -4.21
CA LYS A 21 -0.82 0.50 -4.24
C LYS A 21 -0.74 0.01 -5.67
N PHE A 22 0.45 -0.34 -6.12
CA PHE A 22 0.69 -0.92 -7.43
C PHE A 22 1.60 -2.13 -7.28
N GLY A 23 1.33 -3.20 -8.01
CA GLY A 23 2.09 -4.43 -7.90
C GLY A 23 2.13 -5.19 -9.21
N VAL A 24 3.33 -5.63 -9.58
CA VAL A 24 3.56 -6.49 -10.74
C VAL A 24 4.04 -7.84 -10.26
N ARG A 25 3.53 -8.90 -10.87
CA ARG A 25 3.93 -10.28 -10.59
C ARG A 25 4.39 -10.92 -11.87
N TYR A 26 5.55 -11.52 -11.81
CA TYR A 26 6.13 -12.36 -12.85
C TYR A 26 6.27 -13.77 -12.29
N SER A 27 5.67 -14.71 -13.00
CA SER A 27 5.85 -16.14 -12.77
C SER A 27 6.63 -16.68 -13.97
N GLY A 28 7.69 -17.45 -13.71
CA GLY A 28 8.50 -18.05 -14.78
C GLY A 28 7.71 -19.08 -15.61
N PRO A 29 8.38 -19.79 -16.54
CA PRO A 29 7.75 -20.85 -17.33
C PRO A 29 7.15 -21.97 -16.46
N ASP A 30 7.73 -22.19 -15.28
CA ASP A 30 7.12 -22.98 -14.21
C ASP A 30 6.66 -22.03 -13.07
N PRO A 31 5.36 -21.71 -12.97
CA PRO A 31 4.84 -20.78 -11.98
C PRO A 31 4.86 -21.35 -10.54
N ALA A 32 5.11 -22.65 -10.37
CA ALA A 32 5.26 -23.27 -9.06
C ALA A 32 6.67 -23.11 -8.49
N GLU A 33 7.69 -22.91 -9.33
CA GLU A 33 9.09 -22.91 -8.93
C GLU A 33 9.67 -21.50 -8.68
N ARG A 34 9.23 -20.48 -9.45
CA ARG A 34 9.76 -19.12 -9.33
C ARG A 34 8.70 -18.05 -9.56
N GLN A 35 8.41 -17.29 -8.50
CA GLN A 35 7.54 -16.13 -8.57
C GLN A 35 8.23 -14.89 -8.02
N LEU A 36 8.38 -13.86 -8.84
CA LEU A 36 8.81 -12.53 -8.41
C LEU A 36 7.59 -11.62 -8.35
N SER A 37 7.31 -11.00 -7.21
CA SER A 37 6.33 -9.92 -7.11
C SER A 37 7.00 -8.65 -6.62
N LEU A 38 6.81 -7.55 -7.32
CA LEU A 38 7.22 -6.22 -6.90
C LEU A 38 5.97 -5.44 -6.51
N LEU A 39 6.04 -4.72 -5.39
CA LEU A 39 4.98 -3.89 -4.86
C LEU A 39 5.52 -2.47 -4.63
N LEU A 40 4.74 -1.48 -5.03
CA LEU A 40 4.95 -0.07 -4.76
C LEU A 40 3.74 0.43 -3.99
N GLU A 41 3.97 1.12 -2.89
CA GLU A 41 2.92 1.65 -2.02
C GLU A 41 3.22 3.11 -1.71
N ALA A 42 2.28 3.99 -2.00
CA ALA A 42 2.34 5.40 -1.65
C ALA A 42 1.13 5.73 -0.78
N TYR A 43 1.39 6.28 0.40
CA TYR A 43 0.35 6.64 1.34
C TYR A 43 0.51 8.09 1.76
N ASN A 44 -0.57 8.86 1.70
CA ASN A 44 -0.62 10.25 2.13
C ASN A 44 -1.90 10.49 2.91
N GLY A 45 -1.83 10.56 4.24
CA GLY A 45 -3.01 10.73 5.07
C GLY A 45 -2.74 10.69 6.56
N TYR A 46 -3.80 10.64 7.37
CA TYR A 46 -3.68 10.42 8.82
C TYR A 46 -3.54 8.93 9.12
N SER A 47 -2.63 8.58 10.04
CA SER A 47 -2.26 7.19 10.31
C SER A 47 -3.47 6.28 10.55
N PRO A 48 -3.66 5.20 9.77
CA PRO A 48 -4.78 4.27 9.95
C PRO A 48 -4.63 3.36 11.19
N ASN A 49 -3.44 3.33 11.81
CA ASN A 49 -3.11 2.45 12.94
C ASN A 49 -3.02 3.18 14.29
N GLY A 50 -3.42 4.45 14.37
CA GLY A 50 -3.35 5.25 15.60
C GLY A 50 -4.69 5.86 15.96
N GLN A 51 -5.52 5.12 16.71
CA GLN A 51 -6.83 5.59 17.20
C GLN A 51 -6.75 6.85 18.10
N PHE A 52 -5.54 7.27 18.50
CA PHE A 52 -5.28 8.44 19.35
C PHE A 52 -4.27 9.44 18.76
N TYR A 53 -3.71 9.18 17.58
CA TYR A 53 -2.61 9.98 17.05
C TYR A 53 -2.98 10.63 15.71
N LYS A 54 -3.24 11.95 15.76
CA LYS A 54 -3.41 12.82 14.59
C LYS A 54 -2.09 13.09 13.85
N PHE A 55 -1.26 12.07 13.66
CA PHE A 55 -0.02 12.21 12.90
C PHE A 55 -0.30 11.99 11.42
N LYS A 56 -0.13 13.05 10.64
CA LYS A 56 -0.10 12.99 9.18
C LYS A 56 1.11 12.14 8.79
N THR A 57 0.84 10.96 8.27
CA THR A 57 1.83 9.99 7.83
C THR A 57 1.86 10.01 6.31
N ASN A 58 3.03 10.34 5.78
CA ASN A 58 3.31 10.25 4.34
C ASN A 58 4.48 9.29 4.16
N TYR A 59 4.28 8.22 3.41
CA TYR A 59 5.37 7.31 3.10
C TYR A 59 5.25 6.78 1.67
N LEU A 60 6.42 6.47 1.13
CA LEU A 60 6.58 5.71 -0.10
C LEU A 60 7.35 4.44 0.25
N GLY A 61 6.73 3.30 0.03
CA GLY A 61 7.29 1.98 0.28
C GLY A 61 7.45 1.21 -1.02
N VAL A 62 8.52 0.41 -1.07
CA VAL A 62 8.75 -0.57 -2.13
C VAL A 62 8.96 -1.92 -1.49
N GLY A 63 8.33 -2.95 -2.04
CA GLY A 63 8.38 -4.32 -1.56
C GLY A 63 8.74 -5.27 -2.69
N ALA A 64 9.52 -6.30 -2.37
CA ALA A 64 9.79 -7.41 -3.27
C ALA A 64 9.46 -8.70 -2.54
N TYR A 65 8.80 -9.61 -3.25
CA TYR A 65 8.47 -10.94 -2.75
C TYR A 65 9.00 -11.98 -3.73
N LEU A 66 9.75 -12.94 -3.19
CA LEU A 66 10.28 -14.08 -3.91
C LEU A 66 9.54 -15.33 -3.40
N GLY A 67 8.72 -15.92 -4.26
CA GLY A 67 8.18 -17.26 -4.06
C GLY A 67 9.12 -18.27 -4.69
N PHE A 68 9.57 -19.23 -3.88
CA PHE A 68 10.38 -20.39 -4.23
C PHE A 68 9.71 -21.66 -3.69
#